data_AF-A0A3D5VIM2-F1
#
_entry.id   AF-A0A3D5VIM2-F1
#
_cell.length_a   1.000
_cell.length_b   1.000
_cell.length_c   1.000
_cell.angle_alpha   90.00
_cell.angle_beta   90.00
_cell.angle_gamma   90.00
#
_symmetry.space_group_name_H-M   'P 1'
#
loop_
_entity.id
_entity.type
_entity.pdbx_description
1 polymer ?
#
loop_
_entity_poly.entity_id
_entity_poly.type
_entity_poly.pdbx_seq_one_letter_code
_entity_poly.pdbx_strand_id
1 'polypeptide(L)' 'MTKRLVALVLCVLMLTALAACRTDPATSDEPEYKIGIITGTVSQGEEEYQAAHNMAAKYGAKIVTA' A
#
# COMPACT_ATOMS: atom_id res chain seq x y z
N MET A 1 -10.67 -23.73 40.43
CA MET A 1 -11.16 -22.44 39.89
C MET A 1 -10.01 -21.56 39.38
N THR A 2 -8.89 -21.48 40.11
CA THR A 2 -7.70 -20.67 39.76
C THR A 2 -7.11 -20.94 38.37
N LYS A 3 -7.03 -22.20 37.91
CA LYS A 3 -6.52 -22.53 36.55
C LYS A 3 -7.39 -21.97 35.42
N ARG A 4 -8.72 -21.92 35.61
CA ARG A 4 -9.66 -21.33 34.64
C ARG A 4 -9.60 -19.81 34.66
N LEU A 5 -9.34 -19.22 35.84
CA LEU A 5 -9.17 -17.79 36.03
C LEU A 5 -7.87 -17.28 35.38
N VAL A 6 -6.77 -18.02 35.53
CA VAL A 6 -5.49 -17.71 34.86
C VAL A 6 -5.63 -17.81 33.33
N ALA A 7 -6.35 -18.82 32.81
CA ALA A 7 -6.61 -18.93 31.38
C ALA A 7 -7.45 -17.76 30.85
N LEU A 8 -8.47 -17.33 31.59
CA LEU A 8 -9.29 -16.17 31.22
C LEU A 8 -8.49 -14.87 31.19
N VAL A 9 -7.61 -14.66 32.18
CA VAL A 9 -6.72 -13.50 32.23
C VAL A 9 -5.75 -13.50 31.03
N LEU A 10 -5.19 -14.66 30.68
CA LEU A 10 -4.30 -14.78 29.51
C LEU A 10 -5.04 -14.46 28.20
N CYS A 11 -6.26 -14.95 28.03
CA CYS A 11 -7.08 -14.63 26.85
C CYS A 11 -7.38 -13.13 26.76
N VAL A 12 -7.74 -12.48 27.87
CA VAL A 12 -7.99 -11.03 27.90
C VAL A 12 -6.72 -10.24 27.58
N LEU A 13 -5.56 -10.69 28.08
CA LEU A 13 -4.28 -10.05 27.82
C LEU A 13 -3.87 -10.16 26.34
N MET A 14 -4.15 -11.29 25.69
CA MET A 14 -3.92 -11.44 24.25
C MET A 14 -4.86 -10.59 23.39
N LEU A 15 -6.13 -10.48 23.79
CA LEU A 15 -7.12 -9.66 23.06
C LEU A 15 -6.81 -8.15 23.18
N THR A 16 -6.31 -7.71 24.34
CA THR A 16 -5.93 -6.31 24.57
C THR A 16 -4.66 -5.91 23.81
N ALA A 17 -3.71 -6.82 23.61
CA ALA A 17 -2.53 -6.58 22.79
C ALA A 17 -2.89 -6.30 21.31
N LEU A 18 -3.87 -7.00 20.74
CA LEU A 18 -4.34 -6.76 19.37
C LEU A 18 -5.04 -5.41 19.22
N ALA A 19 -5.80 -4.98 20.23
CA ALA A 19 -6.51 -3.70 20.20
C ALA A 19 -5.59 -2.50 20.49
N ALA A 20 -4.50 -2.70 21.24
CA ALA A 20 -3.56 -1.63 21.62
C ALA A 20 -2.58 -1.22 20.51
N CYS A 21 -2.32 -2.11 19.52
CA CYS A 21 -1.55 -1.77 18.31
C CYS A 21 -2.38 -1.01 17.26
N ARG A 22 -3.35 -0.19 17.69
CA ARG A 22 -4.01 0.75 16.80
C ARG A 22 -3.12 1.99 16.65
N THR A 23 -2.19 1.92 15.72
CA THR A 23 -1.61 3.14 15.13
C THR A 23 -2.76 3.96 14.58
N ASP A 24 -2.87 5.23 14.96
CA ASP A 24 -3.71 6.18 14.24
C ASP A 24 -3.42 6.04 12.74
N PRO A 25 -4.43 6.11 11.86
CA PRO A 25 -4.15 6.15 10.43
C PRO A 25 -3.15 7.30 10.24
N ALA A 26 -2.00 6.98 9.64
CA ALA A 26 -1.07 7.99 9.18
C ALA A 26 -1.92 9.08 8.51
N THR A 27 -1.79 10.32 9.02
CA THR A 27 -2.51 11.47 8.49
C THR A 27 -2.48 11.38 6.97
N SER A 28 -3.66 11.39 6.37
CA SER A 28 -3.88 11.25 4.93
C SER A 28 -3.40 12.47 4.15
N ASP A 29 -2.17 12.92 4.42
CA ASP A 29 -1.38 13.56 3.39
C ASP A 29 -1.08 12.42 2.41
N GLU A 30 -1.89 12.28 1.36
CA GLU A 30 -1.53 11.43 0.23
C GLU A 30 -0.10 11.83 -0.14
N PRO A 31 0.91 10.96 0.07
CA PRO A 31 2.27 11.37 -0.21
C PRO A 31 2.31 11.78 -1.68
N GLU A 32 2.82 12.98 -1.97
CA GLU A 32 2.95 13.43 -3.35
C GLU A 32 4.06 12.58 -4.00
N TYR A 33 3.68 11.48 -4.64
CA TYR A 33 4.58 10.56 -5.31
C TYR A 33 4.32 10.53 -6.80
N LYS A 34 5.40 10.27 -7.57
CA LYS A 34 5.36 10.05 -9.01
C LYS A 34 5.88 8.65 -9.30
N ILE A 35 5.21 7.94 -10.19
CA ILE A 35 5.60 6.61 -10.65
C ILE A 35 6.23 6.76 -12.04
N GLY A 36 7.49 6.35 -12.18
CA GLY A 36 8.18 6.29 -13.46
C GLY A 36 7.91 4.96 -14.18
N ILE A 37 7.46 5.00 -15.43
CA ILE A 37 7.36 3.84 -16.31
C ILE A 37 8.44 3.98 -17.38
N ILE A 38 9.43 3.08 -17.36
CA ILE A 38 10.54 3.06 -18.33
C ILE A 38 10.26 1.93 -19.30
N THR A 39 10.13 2.29 -20.58
CA THR A 39 9.89 1.32 -21.67
C THR A 39 11.13 1.16 -22.54
N GLY A 40 11.15 0.10 -23.36
CA GLY A 40 12.13 -0.01 -24.44
C GLY A 40 11.90 1.07 -25.50
N THR A 41 12.72 1.07 -26.55
CA THR A 41 12.44 1.99 -27.67
C THR A 41 11.10 1.64 -28.33
N VAL A 42 10.44 2.65 -28.88
CA VAL A 42 9.19 2.51 -29.66
C VAL A 42 9.31 1.40 -30.73
N SER A 43 10.49 1.24 -31.34
CA SER A 43 10.78 0.21 -32.35
C SER A 43 10.98 -1.21 -31.79
N GLN A 44 11.17 -1.36 -30.49
CA GLN A 44 11.33 -2.65 -29.81
C GLN A 44 10.01 -3.15 -29.20
N GLY A 45 9.10 -2.24 -28.85
CA GLY A 45 7.86 -2.57 -28.15
C GLY A 45 6.85 -1.43 -28.16
N GLU A 46 6.26 -1.14 -29.34
CA GLU A 46 5.22 -0.12 -29.52
C GLU A 46 4.06 -0.31 -28.53
N GLU A 47 3.64 -1.55 -28.30
CA GLU A 47 2.55 -1.87 -27.39
C GLU A 47 2.84 -1.42 -25.94
N GLU A 48 4.09 -1.56 -25.50
CA GLU A 48 4.54 -1.20 -24.14
C GLU A 48 4.65 0.32 -23.99
N TYR A 49 5.17 1.01 -25.02
CA TYR A 49 5.24 2.47 -25.08
C TYR A 49 3.83 3.10 -25.07
N GLN A 50 2.91 2.57 -25.88
CA GLN A 50 1.51 2.98 -25.92
C GLN A 50 0.82 2.73 -24.58
N ALA A 51 1.04 1.56 -23.97
CA ALA A 51 0.50 1.24 -22.66
C ALA A 51 0.99 2.23 -21.59
N ALA A 52 2.27 2.59 -21.59
CA ALA A 52 2.82 3.58 -20.68
C ALA A 52 2.16 4.96 -20.87
N HIS A 53 1.98 5.42 -22.11
CA HIS A 53 1.29 6.67 -22.40
C HIS A 53 -0.19 6.66 -22.01
N ASN A 54 -0.88 5.54 -22.21
CA ASN A 54 -2.26 5.39 -21.76
C ASN A 54 -2.38 5.49 -20.24
N MET A 55 -1.38 4.97 -19.51
CA MET A 55 -1.29 5.11 -18.05
C MET A 55 -1.00 6.56 -17.64
N ALA A 56 -0.14 7.27 -18.35
CA ALA A 56 0.07 8.70 -18.15
C ALA A 56 -1.20 9.52 -18.40
N ALA A 57 -1.96 9.22 -19.46
CA ALA A 57 -3.23 9.88 -19.75
C ALA A 57 -4.29 9.62 -18.66
N LYS A 58 -4.33 8.40 -18.10
CA LYS A 58 -5.31 8.01 -17.08
C LYS A 58 -5.03 8.61 -15.70
N TYR A 59 -3.76 8.72 -15.32
CA TYR A 59 -3.34 9.11 -13.95
C TYR A 59 -2.62 10.47 -13.89
N GLY A 60 -2.45 11.14 -15.03
CA GLY A 60 -1.91 12.49 -15.14
C GLY A 60 -0.50 12.62 -14.56
N ALA A 61 -0.27 13.70 -13.80
CA ALA A 61 1.04 14.04 -13.23
C ALA A 61 1.60 13.01 -12.22
N LYS A 62 0.80 12.00 -11.85
CA LYS A 62 1.23 10.88 -11.00
C LYS A 62 2.09 9.87 -11.75
N ILE A 63 2.02 9.84 -13.08
CA ILE A 63 2.82 8.93 -13.92
C ILE A 63 3.76 9.75 -14.81
N VAL A 64 5.01 9.31 -14.90
CA VAL A 64 6.02 9.86 -15.81
C VAL A 64 6.53 8.73 -16.68
N THR A 65 6.54 8.91 -18.00
CA THR A 65 6.95 7.88 -18.96
C THR A 65 8.24 8.27 -19.67
N ALA A 66 9.14 7.31 -19.90
CA ALA A 66 10.38 7.48 -20.65
C ALA A 66 10.63 6.32 -21.61
#